data_AF-A0A6D2C3X7-F1
#
_entry.id   AF-A0A6D2C3X7-F1
#
_cell.length_a   1.000
_cell.length_b   1.000
_cell.length_c   1.000
_cell.angle_alpha   90.00
_cell.angle_beta   90.00
_cell.angle_gamma   90.00
#
_symmetry.space_group_name_H-M   'P 1'
#
loop_
_entity.id
_entity.type
_entity.pdbx_description
1 polymer ?
#
loop_
_entity_poly.entity_id
_entity_poly.type
_entity_poly.pdbx_seq_one_letter_code
_entity_poly.pdbx_strand_id
1 'polypeptide(L)'
;MKDNERLESVLTEQTDTAKSAKITKETTQQNADSKDGKIKTLTRSANDLSLGISMIVAVLLGLGIGYLLYKWLGYYWLIWVGLGYGVAAAILNVVKAYKRLYKDLDLLKHEEKYKYMQDRILEKREKEAMRRKERKDM
;
A
#
# COMPACT_ATOMS: atom_id res chain seq x y z
N MET A 1 -24.55 42.84 21.71
CA MET A 1 -23.06 42.78 21.67
C MET A 1 -22.53 41.45 22.23
N LYS A 2 -23.30 40.35 22.24
CA LYS A 2 -22.82 39.01 22.69
C LYS A 2 -23.02 37.93 21.63
N ASP A 3 -23.44 38.35 20.44
CA ASP A 3 -23.94 37.49 19.38
C ASP A 3 -22.88 37.31 18.30
N ASN A 4 -21.83 38.16 18.30
CA ASN A 4 -20.77 38.17 17.30
C ASN A 4 -19.50 37.40 17.71
N GLU A 5 -19.27 37.18 19.01
CA GLU A 5 -18.14 36.36 19.49
C GLU A 5 -18.42 34.84 19.36
N ARG A 6 -19.69 34.45 19.31
CA ARG A 6 -20.11 33.06 19.10
C ARG A 6 -19.99 32.60 17.65
N LEU A 7 -19.93 33.55 16.71
CA LEU A 7 -19.81 33.25 15.28
C LEU A 7 -18.36 32.96 14.89
N GLU A 8 -17.38 33.60 15.54
CA GLU A 8 -15.95 33.35 15.34
C GLU A 8 -15.52 31.97 15.89
N SER A 9 -16.08 31.55 17.04
CA SER A 9 -15.76 30.22 17.61
C SER A 9 -16.27 29.05 16.77
N VAL A 10 -17.37 29.24 16.04
CA VAL A 10 -17.96 28.21 15.16
C VAL A 10 -17.26 28.15 13.79
N LEU A 11 -16.75 29.28 13.31
CA LEU A 11 -15.95 29.36 12.08
C LEU A 11 -14.58 28.66 12.23
N THR A 12 -14.01 28.69 13.44
CA THR A 12 -12.68 28.11 13.73
C THR A 12 -12.73 26.58 13.89
N GLU A 13 -13.88 26.01 14.28
CA GLU A 13 -14.03 24.55 14.46
C GLU A 13 -14.17 23.78 13.14
N GLN A 14 -14.74 24.40 12.10
CA GLN A 14 -14.90 23.78 10.78
C GLN A 14 -13.62 23.79 9.93
N THR A 15 -12.67 24.67 10.23
CA THR A 15 -11.39 24.75 9.51
C THR A 15 -10.42 23.63 9.87
N ASP A 16 -10.57 23.00 11.03
CA ASP A 16 -9.69 21.91 11.48
C ASP A 16 -10.11 20.52 10.96
N THR A 17 -11.41 20.33 10.73
CA THR A 17 -11.97 19.09 10.16
C THR A 17 -11.78 19.02 8.65
N ALA A 18 -11.93 20.14 7.93
CA ALA A 18 -11.67 20.21 6.50
C ALA A 18 -10.18 20.08 6.16
N LYS A 19 -9.28 20.60 7.02
CA LYS A 19 -7.82 20.49 6.84
C LYS A 19 -7.28 19.10 7.16
N SER A 20 -7.86 18.40 8.14
CA SER A 20 -7.53 16.99 8.46
C SER A 20 -8.01 16.00 7.38
N ALA A 21 -9.14 16.30 6.75
CA ALA A 21 -9.60 15.56 5.57
C ALA A 21 -8.74 15.84 4.32
N LYS A 22 -8.13 17.03 4.21
CA LYS A 22 -7.25 17.41 3.10
C LYS A 22 -5.85 16.77 3.23
N ILE A 23 -5.27 16.76 4.44
CA ILE A 23 -3.95 16.14 4.71
C ILE A 23 -3.97 14.62 4.50
N THR A 24 -5.09 13.97 4.81
CA THR A 24 -5.28 12.51 4.61
C THR A 24 -5.57 12.17 3.14
N LYS A 25 -6.17 13.08 2.36
CA LYS A 25 -6.48 12.88 0.93
C LYS A 25 -5.33 13.27 0.00
N GLU A 26 -4.52 14.28 0.35
CA GLU A 26 -3.42 14.75 -0.50
C GLU A 26 -2.21 13.80 -0.50
N THR A 27 -1.96 13.08 0.60
CA THR A 27 -0.86 12.09 0.64
C THR A 27 -1.17 10.81 -0.18
N THR A 28 -2.44 10.60 -0.57
CA THR A 28 -2.89 9.38 -1.29
C THR A 28 -3.00 9.58 -2.82
N GLN A 29 -2.82 10.79 -3.36
CA GLN A 29 -3.15 11.07 -4.78
C GLN A 29 -1.99 11.38 -5.74
N GLN A 30 -0.72 11.31 -5.31
CA GLN A 30 0.37 11.77 -6.19
C GLN A 30 0.87 10.78 -7.26
N ASN A 31 0.21 9.65 -7.51
CA ASN A 31 0.64 8.65 -8.51
C ASN A 31 -0.51 8.09 -9.35
N ALA A 32 -1.36 8.96 -9.86
CA ALA A 32 -2.39 8.59 -10.83
C ALA A 32 -2.29 9.48 -12.08
N ASP A 33 -1.15 9.51 -12.75
CA ASP A 33 -1.13 9.87 -14.17
C ASP A 33 0.06 9.28 -14.95
N SER A 34 -0.29 8.75 -16.12
CA SER A 34 0.51 8.71 -17.36
C SER A 34 1.42 7.51 -17.70
N LYS A 35 0.88 6.68 -18.62
CA LYS A 35 1.54 5.95 -19.74
C LYS A 35 1.97 4.49 -19.53
N ASP A 36 0.95 3.64 -19.58
CA ASP A 36 0.72 2.29 -20.14
C ASP A 36 1.86 1.27 -20.44
N GLY A 37 3.07 1.42 -19.90
CA GLY A 37 4.08 0.36 -20.02
C GLY A 37 5.27 0.50 -19.09
N LYS A 38 5.70 1.75 -18.84
CA LYS A 38 6.76 2.07 -17.87
C LYS A 38 6.22 2.40 -16.49
N ILE A 39 4.95 2.79 -16.37
CA ILE A 39 4.29 3.05 -15.09
C ILE A 39 4.04 1.79 -14.27
N LYS A 40 3.83 0.63 -14.90
CA LYS A 40 3.46 -0.59 -14.16
C LYS A 40 4.58 -1.04 -13.22
N THR A 41 5.84 -0.75 -13.57
CA THR A 41 7.01 -1.01 -12.73
C THR A 41 7.18 0.07 -11.66
N LEU A 42 6.97 1.35 -11.99
CA LEU A 42 6.98 2.45 -11.00
C LEU A 42 5.85 2.31 -9.96
N THR A 43 4.64 1.95 -10.37
CA THR A 43 3.50 1.67 -9.48
C THR A 43 3.80 0.48 -8.57
N ARG A 44 4.52 -0.53 -9.05
CA ARG A 44 4.87 -1.69 -8.22
C ARG A 44 5.89 -1.34 -7.13
N SER A 45 6.93 -0.55 -7.46
CA SER A 45 7.86 -0.03 -6.45
C SER A 45 7.22 1.01 -5.52
N ALA A 46 6.29 1.82 -6.02
CA ALA A 46 5.55 2.78 -5.20
C ALA A 46 4.61 2.08 -4.21
N ASN A 47 4.02 0.93 -4.57
CA ASN A 47 3.17 0.16 -3.67
C ASN A 47 3.94 -0.38 -2.45
N ASP A 48 5.19 -0.83 -2.63
CA ASP A 48 6.01 -1.33 -1.53
C ASP A 48 6.46 -0.20 -0.59
N LEU A 49 6.84 0.96 -1.15
CA LEU A 49 7.22 2.13 -0.36
C LEU A 49 6.02 2.76 0.37
N SER A 50 4.86 2.81 -0.28
CA SER A 50 3.60 3.26 0.32
C SER A 50 3.12 2.31 1.43
N LEU A 51 3.48 1.02 1.38
CA LEU A 51 3.17 0.07 2.45
C LEU A 51 3.95 0.41 3.73
N GLY A 52 5.24 0.72 3.59
CA GLY A 52 6.11 1.08 4.70
C GLY A 52 5.74 2.42 5.32
N ILE A 53 5.41 3.42 4.51
CA ILE A 53 5.03 4.75 5.01
C ILE A 53 3.76 4.68 5.87
N SER A 54 2.81 3.82 5.51
CA SER A 54 1.58 3.57 6.27
C SER A 54 1.86 3.05 7.68
N MET A 55 2.86 2.18 7.86
CA MET A 55 3.24 1.65 9.16
C MET A 55 3.79 2.75 10.07
N ILE A 56 4.63 3.62 9.52
CA ILE A 56 5.24 4.74 10.25
C ILE A 56 4.17 5.74 10.69
N VAL A 57 3.24 6.09 9.80
CA VAL A 57 2.12 7.00 10.14
C VAL A 57 1.27 6.42 11.27
N ALA A 58 0.94 5.13 11.24
CA ALA A 58 0.17 4.48 12.30
C ALA A 58 0.90 4.47 13.66
N VAL A 59 2.21 4.21 13.64
CA VAL A 59 3.04 4.21 14.86
C VAL A 59 3.22 5.62 15.41
N LEU A 60 3.44 6.62 14.56
CA LEU A 60 3.52 8.03 14.96
C LEU A 60 2.20 8.55 15.53
N LEU A 61 1.06 8.12 15.00
CA LEU A 61 -0.25 8.44 15.56
C LEU A 61 -0.46 7.76 16.93
N GLY A 62 -0.07 6.49 17.08
CA GLY A 62 -0.13 5.79 18.37
C GLY A 62 0.77 6.43 19.44
N LEU A 63 2.00 6.79 19.07
CA LEU A 63 2.93 7.54 19.92
C LEU A 63 2.44 8.96 20.19
N GLY A 64 1.88 9.64 19.19
CA GLY A 64 1.35 11.00 19.30
C GLY A 64 0.17 11.06 20.26
N ILE A 65 -0.76 10.10 20.15
CA ILE A 65 -1.88 9.95 21.09
C ILE A 65 -1.36 9.58 22.48
N GLY A 66 -0.40 8.65 22.58
CA GLY A 66 0.21 8.26 23.86
C GLY A 66 0.93 9.42 24.55
N TYR A 67 1.64 10.27 23.79
CA TYR A 67 2.31 11.46 24.30
C TYR A 67 1.32 12.56 24.69
N LEU A 68 0.26 12.75 23.90
CA LEU A 68 -0.80 13.70 24.23
C LEU A 68 -1.51 13.33 25.53
N LEU A 69 -1.78 12.04 25.73
CA LEU A 69 -2.33 11.48 26.97
C LEU A 69 -1.36 11.63 28.14
N TYR A 70 -0.07 11.40 27.92
CA TYR A 70 0.98 11.60 28.92
C TYR A 70 0.99 13.05 29.43
N LYS A 71 0.80 14.04 28.55
CA LYS A 71 0.79 15.46 28.94
C LYS A 71 -0.41 15.82 29.82
N TRP A 72 -1.52 15.09 29.72
CA TRP A 72 -2.71 15.32 30.54
C TRP A 72 -2.71 14.51 31.84
N LEU A 73 -2.33 13.23 31.76
CA LEU A 73 -2.43 12.30 32.88
C LEU A 73 -1.15 12.17 33.72
N GLY A 74 0.00 12.64 33.22
CA GLY A 74 1.28 12.63 33.94
C GLY A 74 1.92 11.26 34.15
N TYR A 75 1.28 10.18 33.70
CA TYR A 75 1.76 8.81 33.86
C TYR A 75 2.61 8.37 32.66
N TYR A 76 3.91 8.18 32.87
CA TYR A 76 4.86 7.70 31.86
C TYR A 76 4.48 6.34 31.22
N TRP A 77 3.67 5.54 31.92
CA TRP A 77 3.27 4.22 31.42
C TRP A 77 2.29 4.29 30.22
N LEU A 78 1.56 5.39 30.03
CA LEU A 78 0.63 5.55 28.89
C LEU A 78 1.35 5.59 27.55
N ILE A 79 2.62 5.99 27.53
CA ILE A 79 3.44 6.02 26.32
C ILE A 79 3.65 4.59 25.79
N TRP A 80 3.85 3.62 26.70
CA TRP A 80 3.96 2.21 26.34
C TRP A 80 2.64 1.62 25.84
N VAL A 81 1.52 2.04 26.43
CA VAL A 81 0.18 1.61 25.99
C VAL A 81 -0.12 2.17 24.60
N GLY A 82 0.14 3.46 24.36
CA GLY A 82 -0.03 4.10 23.05
C GLY A 82 0.88 3.51 21.98
N LEU A 83 2.14 3.21 22.33
CA LEU A 83 3.08 2.52 21.45
C LEU A 83 2.62 1.08 21.15
N GLY A 84 2.19 0.33 22.16
CA GLY A 84 1.69 -1.03 22.00
C GLY A 84 0.45 -1.09 21.11
N TYR A 85 -0.50 -0.19 21.32
CA TYR A 85 -1.68 -0.07 20.46
C TYR A 85 -1.34 0.42 19.05
N GLY A 86 -0.42 1.37 18.90
CA GLY A 86 0.05 1.87 17.61
C GLY A 86 0.71 0.78 16.77
N VAL A 87 1.60 -0.02 17.38
CA VAL A 87 2.26 -1.15 16.72
C VAL A 87 1.26 -2.25 16.39
N ALA A 88 0.34 -2.59 17.30
CA ALA A 88 -0.71 -3.57 17.03
C ALA A 88 -1.60 -3.15 15.85
N ALA A 89 -2.01 -1.88 15.79
CA ALA A 89 -2.81 -1.33 14.70
C ALA A 89 -2.03 -1.34 13.37
N ALA A 90 -0.74 -0.99 13.40
CA ALA A 90 0.11 -0.98 12.22
C ALA A 90 0.29 -2.40 11.63
N ILE A 91 0.58 -3.40 12.48
CA ILE A 91 0.73 -4.79 12.06
C ILE A 91 -0.58 -5.31 11.45
N LEU A 92 -1.72 -5.03 12.09
CA LEU A 92 -3.01 -5.50 11.62
C LEU A 92 -3.38 -4.93 10.23
N ASN A 93 -2.94 -3.70 9.93
CA ASN A 93 -3.15 -3.07 8.63
C ASN A 93 -2.17 -3.61 7.57
N VAL A 94 -0.88 -3.67 7.89
CA VAL A 94 0.19 -4.12 6.99
C VAL A 94 -0.03 -5.56 6.53
N VAL A 95 -0.41 -6.48 7.43
CA VAL A 95 -0.63 -7.89 7.07
C VAL A 95 -1.70 -8.04 5.99
N LYS A 96 -2.77 -7.23 6.06
CA LYS A 96 -3.86 -7.27 5.07
C LYS A 96 -3.40 -6.81 3.70
N ALA A 97 -2.58 -5.76 3.66
CA ALA A 97 -2.02 -5.24 2.43
C ALA A 97 -0.95 -6.21 1.87
N TYR A 98 -0.06 -6.71 2.71
CA TYR A 98 0.99 -7.68 2.36
C TYR A 98 0.40 -8.95 1.74
N LYS A 99 -0.69 -9.48 2.31
CA LYS A 99 -1.36 -10.69 1.80
C LYS A 99 -1.91 -10.50 0.38
N ARG A 100 -2.28 -9.28 -0.02
CA ARG A 100 -2.66 -8.96 -1.40
C ARG A 100 -1.44 -8.92 -2.32
N LEU A 101 -0.38 -8.25 -1.90
CA LEU A 101 0.87 -8.18 -2.67
C LEU A 101 1.46 -9.58 -2.91
N TYR A 102 1.46 -10.42 -1.88
CA TYR A 102 1.96 -11.79 -1.94
C TYR A 102 1.17 -12.66 -2.93
N LYS A 103 -0.17 -12.52 -2.95
CA LYS A 103 -1.01 -13.21 -3.94
C LYS A 103 -0.74 -12.74 -5.37
N ASP A 104 -0.60 -11.43 -5.59
CA ASP A 104 -0.26 -10.90 -6.92
C ASP A 104 1.12 -11.39 -7.37
N LEU A 105 2.11 -11.42 -6.47
CA LEU A 105 3.44 -11.97 -6.72
C LEU A 105 3.36 -13.45 -7.12
N ASP A 106 2.62 -14.27 -6.37
CA ASP A 106 2.48 -15.71 -6.66
C ASP A 106 1.74 -15.98 -7.97
N LEU A 107 0.70 -15.21 -8.29
CA LEU A 107 -0.04 -15.31 -9.56
C LEU A 107 0.86 -14.98 -10.75
N LEU A 108 1.62 -13.89 -10.68
CA LEU A 108 2.58 -13.51 -11.71
C LEU A 108 3.67 -14.59 -11.88
N LYS A 109 4.17 -15.16 -10.78
CA LYS A 109 5.19 -16.21 -10.79
C LYS A 109 4.70 -17.52 -11.41
N HIS A 110 3.41 -17.84 -11.25
CA HIS A 110 2.79 -18.97 -11.93
C HIS A 110 2.67 -18.72 -13.43
N GLU A 111 2.06 -17.62 -13.87
CA GLU A 111 1.87 -17.36 -15.30
C GLU A 111 3.17 -17.36 -16.11
N GLU A 112 4.24 -16.74 -15.58
CA GLU A 112 5.55 -16.69 -16.23
C GLU A 112 6.16 -18.10 -16.37
N LYS A 113 6.09 -18.91 -15.31
CA LYS A 113 6.62 -20.28 -15.31
C LYS A 113 5.85 -21.21 -16.24
N TYR A 114 4.53 -21.04 -16.35
CA TYR A 114 3.70 -21.84 -17.25
C TYR A 114 3.91 -21.47 -18.72
N LYS A 115 4.04 -20.18 -19.06
CA LYS A 115 4.36 -19.75 -20.43
C LYS A 115 5.70 -20.32 -20.91
N TYR A 116 6.74 -20.26 -20.07
CA TYR A 116 8.06 -20.80 -20.42
C TYR A 116 8.04 -22.31 -20.71
N MET A 117 7.26 -23.09 -19.95
CA MET A 117 7.11 -24.53 -20.20
C MET A 117 6.32 -24.81 -21.49
N GLN A 118 5.28 -24.03 -21.75
CA GLN A 118 4.43 -24.19 -22.93
C GLN A 118 5.20 -23.96 -24.23
N ASP A 119 6.00 -22.88 -24.29
CA ASP A 119 6.80 -22.52 -25.46
C ASP A 119 7.82 -23.61 -25.78
N ARG A 120 8.46 -24.19 -24.75
CA ARG A 120 9.41 -25.30 -24.89
C ARG A 120 8.77 -26.57 -25.41
N ILE A 121 7.53 -26.87 -25.02
CA ILE A 121 6.78 -28.02 -25.51
C ILE A 121 6.40 -27.82 -26.98
N LEU A 122 5.95 -26.61 -27.34
CA LEU A 122 5.62 -26.25 -28.73
C LEU A 122 6.85 -26.36 -29.63
N GLU A 123 7.99 -25.79 -29.21
CA GLU A 123 9.25 -25.85 -29.96
C GLU A 123 9.70 -27.31 -30.19
N LYS A 124 9.55 -28.18 -29.18
CA LYS A 124 9.82 -29.63 -29.34
C LYS A 124 8.88 -30.29 -30.33
N ARG A 125 7.58 -29.97 -30.29
CA ARG A 125 6.58 -30.53 -31.22
C ARG A 125 6.85 -30.09 -32.65
N GLU A 126 7.24 -28.84 -32.88
CA GLU A 126 7.63 -28.36 -34.20
C GLU A 126 8.89 -29.04 -34.72
N LYS A 127 9.93 -29.18 -33.88
CA LYS A 127 11.15 -29.92 -34.23
C LYS A 127 10.86 -31.38 -34.58
N GLU A 128 9.97 -32.03 -33.84
CA GLU A 128 9.54 -33.40 -34.14
C GLU A 128 8.71 -33.48 -35.43
N ALA A 129 7.82 -32.52 -35.69
CA ALA A 129 7.04 -32.45 -36.92
C ALA A 129 7.93 -32.21 -38.15
N MET A 130 8.94 -31.35 -38.03
CA MET A 130 9.96 -31.10 -39.07
C MET A 130 10.77 -32.36 -39.34
N ARG A 131 11.29 -33.03 -38.31
CA ARG A 131 11.99 -34.32 -38.46
C ARG A 131 11.11 -35.41 -39.05
N ARG A 132 9.81 -35.41 -38.77
CA ARG A 132 8.87 -36.38 -39.37
C ARG A 132 8.64 -36.11 -40.86
N LYS A 133 8.58 -34.84 -41.29
CA LYS A 133 8.49 -34.48 -42.71
C LYS A 133 9.79 -34.84 -43.44
N GLU A 134 10.92 -34.45 -42.88
CA GLU A 134 12.25 -34.75 -43.43
C GLU A 134 12.48 -36.26 -43.67
N ARG A 135 12.05 -37.11 -42.73
CA ARG A 135 12.11 -38.58 -42.91
C ARG A 135 11.12 -39.17 -43.92
N LYS A 136 10.12 -38.40 -44.34
CA LYS A 136 9.07 -38.85 -45.27
C LYS A 136 9.36 -38.42 -46.71
N ASP A 137 10.17 -37.38 -46.86
CA ASP A 137 10.60 -36.81 -48.15
C ASP A 137 11.93 -37.42 -48.64
N MET A 138 12.61 -38.23 -47.82
CA MET A 138 13.73 -39.12 -48.19
C MET A 138 13.24 -40.52 -48.51
#